data_AF-A0A1V6GU45-F1
#
_entry.id   AF-A0A1V6GU45-F1
#
_cell.length_a   1.000
_cell.length_b   1.000
_cell.length_c   1.000
_cell.angle_alpha   90.00
_cell.angle_beta   90.00
_cell.angle_gamma   90.00
#
_symmetry.space_group_name_H-M   'P 1'
#
loop_
_entity.id
_entity.type
_entity.pdbx_description
1 polymer ?
#
loop_
_entity_poly.entity_id
_entity_poly.type
_entity_poly.pdbx_seq_one_letter_code
_entity_poly.pdbx_strand_id
1 'polypeptide(L)'
;MRIYIGFDDTDSIDSSYGTGKVARWFEQELPRGCSLWGVLRQQLLVDDRIPYTSHNSSACAVVEAPDDSAFDHLISSAAAHLVKHAVDGSDPGLCVCLGNNGSLADIIDFSMRCTREVMTQEDALRAASGHHLSAHGGTGDGIIGSAAAVGLTALGRCGRFIEFGRLRELPDPVDVSALESLGIVVVSVDRQAPLLCSGDVVHTGGWLRPRLWAGNPVLPVRKSADGSWICVGGKKHKEA
;
A
#
# COMPACT_ATOMS: atom_id res chain seq x y z
N MET A 1 0.11 -15.64 10.09
CA MET A 1 -0.26 -15.58 8.65
C MET A 1 -0.52 -14.14 8.23
N ARG A 2 -0.62 -13.86 6.93
CA ARG A 2 -0.95 -12.51 6.41
C ARG A 2 -2.37 -12.46 5.86
N ILE A 3 -3.09 -11.38 6.18
CA ILE A 3 -4.39 -11.01 5.62
C ILE A 3 -4.21 -9.68 4.89
N TYR A 4 -4.65 -9.62 3.64
CA TYR A 4 -4.54 -8.43 2.80
C TYR A 4 -5.88 -7.71 2.77
N ILE A 5 -5.87 -6.40 3.07
CA ILE A 5 -7.08 -5.57 3.16
C ILE A 5 -6.88 -4.36 2.24
N GLY A 6 -7.52 -4.40 1.07
CA GLY A 6 -7.50 -3.34 0.08
C GLY A 6 -8.59 -2.32 0.32
N PHE A 7 -8.23 -1.05 0.22
CA PHE A 7 -9.11 0.11 0.27
C PHE A 7 -8.89 0.96 -0.97
N ASP A 8 -9.96 1.48 -1.54
CA ASP A 8 -9.88 2.46 -2.61
C ASP A 8 -11.05 3.45 -2.62
N ASP A 9 -10.85 4.56 -3.33
CA ASP A 9 -11.85 5.60 -3.62
C ASP A 9 -12.61 6.08 -2.37
N THR A 10 -11.84 6.43 -1.34
CA THR A 10 -12.36 6.92 -0.05
C THR A 10 -12.36 8.45 0.05
N ASP A 11 -11.91 9.14 -0.99
CA ASP A 11 -11.64 10.57 -1.01
C ASP A 11 -12.17 11.25 -2.27
N SER A 12 -12.40 12.56 -2.15
CA SER A 12 -12.80 13.45 -3.25
C SER A 12 -11.75 14.53 -3.50
N ILE A 13 -11.89 15.30 -4.58
CA ILE A 13 -10.90 16.32 -4.97
C ILE A 13 -10.66 17.40 -3.90
N ASP A 14 -11.68 17.69 -3.09
CA ASP A 14 -11.64 18.70 -2.02
C ASP A 14 -11.27 18.10 -0.65
N SER A 15 -10.97 16.80 -0.61
CA SER A 15 -10.68 16.09 0.64
C SER A 15 -9.30 16.47 1.20
N SER A 16 -9.24 16.66 2.51
CA SER A 16 -7.98 16.97 3.22
C SER A 16 -7.05 15.75 3.40
N TYR A 17 -7.55 14.56 3.10
CA TYR A 17 -6.82 13.29 3.15
C TYR A 17 -7.30 12.38 2.03
N GLY A 18 -6.45 11.43 1.64
CA GLY A 18 -6.78 10.42 0.64
C GLY A 18 -6.84 9.01 1.21
N THR A 19 -7.19 8.06 0.35
CA THR A 19 -7.24 6.61 0.63
C THR A 19 -6.04 6.06 1.41
N GLY A 20 -4.82 6.50 1.10
CA GLY A 20 -3.64 6.07 1.85
C GLY A 20 -3.63 6.47 3.34
N LYS A 21 -4.34 7.55 3.72
CA LYS A 21 -4.50 7.94 5.13
C LYS A 21 -5.57 7.06 5.80
N VAL A 22 -6.69 6.82 5.13
CA VAL A 22 -7.77 5.93 5.61
C VAL A 22 -7.22 4.53 5.89
N ALA A 23 -6.48 3.95 4.95
CA ALA A 23 -5.87 2.62 5.14
C ALA A 23 -4.87 2.56 6.31
N ARG A 24 -4.22 3.68 6.65
CA ARG A 24 -3.31 3.75 7.82
C ARG A 24 -4.04 3.86 9.15
N TRP A 25 -5.16 4.58 9.18
CA TRP A 25 -5.97 4.69 10.39
C TRP A 25 -6.61 3.36 10.79
N PHE A 26 -6.79 2.45 9.83
CA PHE A 26 -7.32 1.11 10.10
C PHE A 26 -6.49 0.31 11.12
N GLU A 27 -5.21 0.65 11.34
CA GLU A 27 -4.41 0.07 12.43
C GLU A 27 -5.11 0.13 13.80
N GLN A 28 -5.89 1.19 14.04
CA GLN A 28 -6.61 1.40 15.31
C GLN A 28 -7.80 0.46 15.50
N GLU A 29 -8.26 -0.17 14.41
CA GLU A 29 -9.45 -1.03 14.37
C GLU A 29 -9.06 -2.53 14.32
N LEU A 30 -7.77 -2.84 14.48
CA LEU A 30 -7.28 -4.22 14.48
C LEU A 30 -7.68 -4.96 15.77
N PRO A 31 -8.17 -6.21 15.67
CA PRO A 31 -8.50 -7.00 16.84
C PRO A 31 -7.26 -7.38 17.64
N ARG A 32 -7.47 -7.71 18.91
CA ARG A 32 -6.40 -8.19 19.80
C ARG A 32 -5.70 -9.40 19.18
N GLY A 33 -4.36 -9.39 19.21
CA GLY A 33 -3.54 -10.48 18.67
C GLY A 33 -3.20 -10.33 17.19
N CYS A 34 -3.83 -9.39 16.47
CA CYS A 34 -3.39 -8.96 15.15
C CYS A 34 -2.45 -7.76 15.24
N SER A 35 -1.55 -7.64 14.27
CA SER A 35 -0.65 -6.50 14.12
C SER A 35 -0.60 -6.04 12.67
N LEU A 36 -0.43 -4.74 12.46
CA LEU A 36 -0.17 -4.20 11.13
C LEU A 36 1.28 -4.51 10.74
N TRP A 37 1.48 -5.26 9.66
CA TRP A 37 2.81 -5.40 9.05
C TRP A 37 3.22 -4.09 8.35
N GLY A 38 2.31 -3.53 7.58
CA GLY A 38 2.49 -2.26 6.89
C GLY A 38 1.30 -1.91 6.00
N VAL A 39 1.32 -0.68 5.49
CA VAL A 39 0.36 -0.22 4.48
C VAL A 39 1.11 0.15 3.22
N LEU A 40 0.67 -0.40 2.10
CA LEU A 40 1.23 -0.13 0.78
C LEU A 40 0.29 0.73 -0.04
N ARG A 41 0.85 1.69 -0.77
CA ARG A 41 0.16 2.36 -1.85
C ARG A 41 0.54 1.70 -3.17
N GLN A 42 -0.46 1.33 -3.94
CA GLN A 42 -0.30 0.80 -5.28
C GLN A 42 -0.63 1.88 -6.31
N GLN A 43 0.11 1.89 -7.42
CA GLN A 43 -0.16 2.80 -8.53
C GLN A 43 -0.92 2.01 -9.60
N LEU A 44 -2.10 2.50 -9.97
CA LEU A 44 -2.91 1.92 -11.04
C LEU A 44 -2.66 2.70 -12.35
N LEU A 45 -3.29 2.25 -13.43
CA LEU A 45 -3.22 2.89 -14.74
C LEU A 45 -3.60 4.38 -14.66
N VAL A 46 -2.78 5.25 -15.22
CA VAL A 46 -3.14 6.67 -15.42
C VAL A 46 -3.73 6.80 -16.81
N ASP A 47 -5.03 7.06 -16.90
CA ASP A 47 -5.80 7.13 -18.15
C ASP A 47 -7.01 8.04 -17.95
N ASP A 48 -7.28 8.93 -18.92
CA ASP A 48 -8.35 9.93 -18.86
C ASP A 48 -9.76 9.32 -18.82
N ARG A 49 -9.91 8.03 -19.15
CA ARG A 49 -11.17 7.29 -19.05
C ARG A 49 -11.50 6.86 -17.63
N ILE A 50 -10.56 6.96 -16.70
CA ILE A 50 -10.75 6.57 -15.30
C ILE A 50 -10.89 7.85 -14.46
N PRO A 51 -12.01 8.06 -13.75
CA PRO A 51 -12.12 9.17 -12.81
C PRO A 51 -11.19 8.92 -11.62
N TYR A 52 -10.41 9.93 -11.23
CA TYR A 52 -9.60 9.91 -10.00
C TYR A 52 -9.38 11.33 -9.49
N THR A 53 -9.01 11.47 -8.21
CA THR A 53 -8.75 12.77 -7.57
C THR A 53 -7.39 13.35 -8.03
N SER A 54 -6.35 13.16 -7.23
CA SER A 54 -4.97 13.57 -7.55
C SER A 54 -4.21 12.47 -8.29
N HIS A 55 -4.51 11.21 -7.97
CA HIS A 55 -3.82 10.06 -8.51
C HIS A 55 -4.78 8.86 -8.55
N ASN A 56 -4.77 8.10 -9.64
CA ASN A 56 -5.39 6.77 -9.65
C ASN A 56 -4.55 5.79 -8.84
N SER A 57 -4.87 5.62 -7.55
CA SER A 57 -4.11 4.77 -6.66
C SER A 57 -4.90 4.29 -5.46
N SER A 58 -4.72 3.01 -5.15
CA SER A 58 -5.34 2.35 -4.02
C SER A 58 -4.32 2.02 -2.92
N ALA A 59 -4.81 1.57 -1.77
CA ALA A 59 -3.98 1.19 -0.63
C ALA A 59 -4.32 -0.20 -0.10
N CYS A 60 -3.31 -0.95 0.33
CA CYS A 60 -3.47 -2.25 0.98
C CYS A 60 -2.84 -2.21 2.37
N ALA A 61 -3.63 -2.43 3.41
CA ALA A 61 -3.12 -2.80 4.72
C ALA A 61 -2.82 -4.29 4.73
N VAL A 62 -1.68 -4.69 5.28
CA VAL A 62 -1.30 -6.09 5.46
C VAL A 62 -1.26 -6.36 6.95
N VAL A 63 -2.11 -7.27 7.39
CA VAL A 63 -2.29 -7.62 8.80
C VAL A 63 -1.66 -8.97 9.05
N GLU A 64 -0.84 -9.07 10.08
CA GLU A 64 -0.39 -10.34 10.64
C GLU A 64 -1.42 -10.80 11.65
N ALA A 65 -1.97 -11.99 11.42
CA ALA A 65 -2.92 -12.65 12.30
C ALA A 65 -2.35 -14.00 12.77
N PRO A 66 -2.70 -14.50 13.97
CA PRO A 66 -2.29 -15.82 14.43
C PRO A 66 -2.84 -16.93 13.53
N ASP A 67 -4.10 -16.82 13.14
CA ASP A 67 -4.86 -17.77 12.33
C ASP A 67 -6.03 -17.07 11.59
N ASP A 68 -6.81 -17.86 10.86
CA ASP A 68 -7.91 -17.39 10.02
C ASP A 68 -9.12 -16.86 10.82
N SER A 69 -9.18 -17.04 12.15
CA SER A 69 -10.35 -16.64 12.96
C SER A 69 -10.60 -15.13 12.99
N ALA A 70 -9.59 -14.32 12.68
CA ALA A 70 -9.71 -12.88 12.61
C ALA A 70 -10.39 -12.38 11.33
N PHE A 71 -10.58 -13.25 10.32
CA PHE A 71 -11.00 -12.85 8.96
C PHE A 71 -12.34 -12.11 8.92
N ASP A 72 -13.42 -12.71 9.43
CA ASP A 72 -14.76 -12.12 9.42
C ASP A 72 -14.84 -10.84 10.26
N HIS A 73 -14.08 -10.81 11.36
CA HIS A 73 -13.99 -9.62 12.19
C HIS A 73 -13.26 -8.48 11.48
N LEU A 74 -12.16 -8.78 10.78
CA LEU A 74 -11.43 -7.78 9.98
C LEU A 74 -12.28 -7.25 8.83
N ILE A 75 -13.08 -8.08 8.16
CA ILE A 75 -14.05 -7.64 7.15
C ILE A 75 -15.03 -6.64 7.76
N SER A 76 -15.67 -7.02 8.87
CA SER A 76 -16.69 -6.20 9.54
C SER A 76 -16.09 -4.87 10.04
N SER A 77 -14.90 -4.93 10.63
CA SER A 77 -14.16 -3.77 11.13
C SER A 77 -13.73 -2.84 9.98
N ALA A 78 -13.22 -3.39 8.87
CA ALA A 78 -12.81 -2.60 7.71
C ALA A 78 -13.99 -1.93 7.00
N ALA A 79 -15.14 -2.60 6.91
CA ALA A 79 -16.38 -2.02 6.40
C ALA A 79 -16.85 -0.86 7.29
N ALA A 80 -16.91 -1.06 8.62
CA ALA A 80 -17.27 0.00 9.56
C ALA A 80 -16.29 1.18 9.52
N HIS A 81 -15.00 0.89 9.34
CA HIS A 81 -13.95 1.89 9.16
C HIS A 81 -14.17 2.74 7.91
N LEU A 82 -14.56 2.14 6.78
CA LEU A 82 -14.94 2.87 5.58
C LEU A 82 -16.15 3.77 5.82
N VAL A 83 -17.21 3.27 6.45
CA VAL A 83 -18.40 4.08 6.78
C VAL A 83 -18.04 5.30 7.64
N LYS A 84 -17.08 5.14 8.55
CA LYS A 84 -16.64 6.21 9.46
C LYS A 84 -15.73 7.24 8.80
N HIS A 85 -14.93 6.86 7.82
CA HIS A 85 -13.79 7.66 7.34
C HIS A 85 -13.80 7.97 5.84
N ALA A 86 -14.62 7.31 5.04
CA ALA A 86 -14.80 7.70 3.65
C ALA A 86 -15.50 9.06 3.59
N VAL A 87 -15.07 9.89 2.65
CA VAL A 87 -15.66 11.22 2.46
C VAL A 87 -17.03 11.09 1.78
N ASP A 88 -18.01 11.85 2.24
CA ASP A 88 -19.35 11.88 1.64
C ASP A 88 -19.24 12.14 0.12
N GLY A 89 -19.89 11.28 -0.66
CA GLY A 89 -19.85 11.34 -2.13
C GLY A 89 -18.67 10.66 -2.80
N SER A 90 -17.75 10.05 -2.04
CA SER A 90 -16.76 9.09 -2.58
C SER A 90 -17.41 7.74 -2.92
N ASP A 91 -16.64 6.83 -3.52
CA ASP A 91 -17.12 5.52 -3.97
C ASP A 91 -16.31 4.34 -3.39
N PRO A 92 -16.30 4.13 -2.07
CA PRO A 92 -15.30 3.30 -1.43
C PRO A 92 -15.46 1.82 -1.76
N GLY A 93 -14.34 1.15 -2.04
CA GLY A 93 -14.28 -0.30 -2.18
C GLY A 93 -13.46 -0.98 -1.08
N LEU A 94 -13.87 -2.20 -0.73
CA LEU A 94 -13.19 -3.07 0.22
C LEU A 94 -12.92 -4.44 -0.40
N CYS A 95 -11.67 -4.88 -0.35
CA CYS A 95 -11.30 -6.26 -0.68
C CYS A 95 -10.50 -6.90 0.47
N VAL A 96 -10.85 -8.11 0.90
CA VAL A 96 -10.14 -8.83 1.96
C VAL A 96 -9.81 -10.26 1.54
N CYS A 97 -8.53 -10.62 1.58
CA CYS A 97 -8.03 -11.94 1.15
C CYS A 97 -7.11 -12.58 2.20
N LEU A 98 -7.25 -13.89 2.39
CA LEU A 98 -6.33 -14.72 3.20
C LEU A 98 -5.08 -15.06 2.36
N GLY A 99 -3.89 -14.83 2.91
CA GLY A 99 -2.64 -15.08 2.19
C GLY A 99 -2.24 -16.55 2.08
N ASN A 100 -2.77 -17.42 2.95
CA ASN A 100 -2.34 -18.81 3.15
C ASN A 100 -3.42 -19.85 2.82
N ASN A 101 -4.70 -19.46 2.67
CA ASN A 101 -5.81 -20.41 2.59
C ASN A 101 -6.64 -20.31 1.30
N GLY A 102 -6.18 -19.52 0.32
CA GLY A 102 -6.82 -19.38 -0.99
C GLY A 102 -5.79 -19.10 -2.09
N SER A 103 -6.12 -19.48 -3.33
CA SER A 103 -5.35 -19.04 -4.48
C SER A 103 -5.52 -17.54 -4.66
N LEU A 104 -4.41 -16.79 -4.59
CA LEU A 104 -4.38 -15.38 -4.96
C LEU A 104 -4.07 -15.20 -6.46
N ALA A 105 -3.99 -16.27 -7.25
CA ALA A 105 -3.57 -16.19 -8.65
C ALA A 105 -4.50 -15.29 -9.48
N ASP A 106 -5.81 -15.51 -9.40
CA ASP A 106 -6.79 -14.77 -10.21
C ASP A 106 -6.82 -13.27 -9.84
N ILE A 107 -6.77 -12.96 -8.54
CA ILE A 107 -6.71 -11.57 -8.09
C ILE A 107 -5.37 -10.94 -8.46
N ILE A 108 -4.24 -11.65 -8.36
CA ILE A 108 -2.93 -11.14 -8.80
C ILE A 108 -2.94 -10.82 -10.30
N ASP A 109 -3.47 -11.72 -11.13
CA ASP A 109 -3.55 -11.54 -12.58
C ASP A 109 -4.45 -10.37 -12.97
N PHE A 110 -5.61 -10.24 -12.33
CA PHE A 110 -6.48 -9.08 -12.45
C PHE A 110 -5.76 -7.78 -12.06
N SER A 111 -5.13 -7.76 -10.89
CA SER A 111 -4.48 -6.56 -10.37
C SER A 111 -3.29 -6.11 -11.23
N MET A 112 -2.57 -7.04 -11.85
CA MET A 112 -1.55 -6.70 -12.86
C MET A 112 -2.16 -6.01 -14.08
N ARG A 113 -3.34 -6.42 -14.55
CA ARG A 113 -4.04 -5.78 -15.67
C ARG A 113 -4.50 -4.37 -15.31
N CYS A 114 -4.94 -4.11 -14.07
CA CYS A 114 -5.26 -2.76 -13.60
C CYS A 114 -4.11 -1.73 -13.70
N THR A 115 -2.87 -2.18 -13.94
CA THR A 115 -1.71 -1.28 -14.16
C THR A 115 -1.56 -0.81 -15.61
N ARG A 116 -2.29 -1.43 -16.55
CA ARG A 116 -2.12 -1.23 -18.01
C ARG A 116 -3.42 -1.18 -18.81
N GLU A 117 -4.54 -1.60 -18.23
CA GLU A 117 -5.85 -1.72 -18.88
C GLU A 117 -6.93 -1.08 -17.99
N VAL A 118 -7.99 -0.55 -18.63
CA VAL A 118 -9.21 -0.14 -17.94
C VAL A 118 -10.03 -1.41 -17.66
N MET A 119 -10.28 -1.68 -16.39
CA MET A 119 -10.97 -2.89 -15.93
C MET A 119 -12.40 -2.58 -15.50
N THR A 120 -13.23 -3.61 -15.35
CA THR A 120 -14.65 -3.47 -14.96
C THR A 120 -14.94 -4.05 -13.57
N GLN A 121 -16.09 -3.69 -12.99
CA GLN A 121 -16.60 -4.31 -11.76
C GLN A 121 -16.79 -5.82 -11.93
N GLU A 122 -17.26 -6.28 -13.09
CA GLU A 122 -17.42 -7.71 -13.37
C GLU A 122 -16.08 -8.45 -13.33
N ASP A 123 -15.02 -7.87 -13.88
CA ASP A 123 -13.68 -8.44 -13.81
C ASP A 123 -13.19 -8.54 -12.36
N ALA A 124 -13.43 -7.52 -11.55
CA ALA A 124 -13.07 -7.51 -10.13
C ALA A 124 -13.83 -8.60 -9.34
N LEU A 125 -15.14 -8.71 -9.55
CA LEU A 125 -15.98 -9.73 -8.93
C LEU A 125 -15.54 -11.15 -9.32
N ARG A 126 -15.20 -11.36 -10.59
CA ARG A 126 -14.69 -12.65 -11.07
C ARG A 126 -13.35 -12.99 -10.42
N ALA A 127 -12.43 -12.03 -10.37
CA ALA A 127 -11.09 -12.22 -9.83
C ALA A 127 -11.05 -12.41 -8.31
N ALA A 128 -11.99 -11.78 -7.59
CA ALA A 128 -12.15 -11.92 -6.15
C ALA A 128 -13.05 -13.11 -5.76
N SER A 129 -13.38 -14.01 -6.69
CA SER A 129 -14.18 -15.21 -6.38
C SER A 129 -13.48 -16.05 -5.30
N GLY A 130 -14.16 -16.27 -4.18
CA GLY A 130 -13.59 -16.95 -3.00
C GLY A 130 -12.92 -16.02 -1.98
N HIS A 131 -12.91 -14.71 -2.23
CA HIS A 131 -12.45 -13.68 -1.29
C HIS A 131 -13.59 -12.70 -0.98
N HIS A 132 -13.40 -11.81 -0.01
CA HIS A 132 -14.38 -10.76 0.27
C HIS A 132 -14.16 -9.57 -0.68
N LEU A 133 -15.23 -9.12 -1.33
CA LEU A 133 -15.25 -7.89 -2.12
C LEU A 133 -16.60 -7.19 -1.90
N SER A 134 -16.58 -5.91 -1.54
CA SER A 134 -17.80 -5.14 -1.32
C SER A 134 -17.63 -3.65 -1.64
N ALA A 135 -18.68 -3.06 -2.18
CA ALA A 135 -18.82 -1.62 -2.40
C ALA A 135 -19.48 -0.96 -1.18
N HIS A 136 -19.05 0.26 -0.84
CA HIS A 136 -19.49 1.01 0.33
C HIS A 136 -19.90 2.46 -0.02
N GLY A 137 -20.14 2.76 -1.29
CA GLY A 137 -20.60 4.06 -1.75
C GLY A 137 -20.91 4.10 -3.24
N GLY A 138 -21.13 5.32 -3.74
CA GLY A 138 -21.14 5.70 -5.16
C GLY A 138 -21.73 4.71 -6.15
N THR A 139 -20.98 4.46 -7.24
CA THR A 139 -21.32 3.54 -8.32
C THR A 139 -20.83 2.11 -8.03
N GLY A 140 -20.03 1.93 -6.97
CA GLY A 140 -19.38 0.69 -6.59
C GLY A 140 -18.07 0.41 -7.34
N ASP A 141 -17.50 1.38 -8.03
CA ASP A 141 -16.27 1.21 -8.81
C ASP A 141 -15.01 1.08 -7.95
N GLY A 142 -15.00 1.59 -6.71
CA GLY A 142 -13.88 1.42 -5.79
C GLY A 142 -13.50 -0.05 -5.52
N ILE A 143 -14.40 -1.01 -5.80
CA ILE A 143 -14.07 -2.44 -5.72
C ILE A 143 -12.93 -2.83 -6.66
N ILE A 144 -12.80 -2.16 -7.82
CA ILE A 144 -11.77 -2.43 -8.81
C ILE A 144 -10.39 -2.15 -8.23
N GLY A 145 -10.19 -0.95 -7.68
CA GLY A 145 -8.87 -0.59 -7.18
C GLY A 145 -8.55 -1.17 -5.81
N SER A 146 -9.55 -1.46 -4.96
CA SER A 146 -9.35 -2.21 -3.71
C SER A 146 -8.88 -3.65 -3.96
N ALA A 147 -9.49 -4.36 -4.91
CA ALA A 147 -8.99 -5.66 -5.37
C ALA A 147 -7.60 -5.54 -6.02
N ALA A 148 -7.39 -4.49 -6.83
CA ALA A 148 -6.08 -4.20 -7.41
C ALA A 148 -4.99 -4.03 -6.33
N ALA A 149 -5.32 -3.34 -5.22
CA ALA A 149 -4.42 -3.12 -4.10
C ALA A 149 -3.94 -4.44 -3.48
N VAL A 150 -4.87 -5.37 -3.25
CA VAL A 150 -4.59 -6.68 -2.67
C VAL A 150 -3.68 -7.50 -3.58
N GLY A 151 -4.08 -7.72 -4.84
CA GLY A 151 -3.29 -8.55 -5.75
C GLY A 151 -1.90 -7.99 -6.05
N LEU A 152 -1.75 -6.68 -6.26
CA LEU A 152 -0.42 -6.06 -6.46
C LEU A 152 0.46 -6.16 -5.21
N THR A 153 -0.14 -6.11 -4.03
CA THR A 153 0.60 -6.27 -2.76
C THR A 153 1.00 -7.72 -2.54
N ALA A 154 0.11 -8.68 -2.80
CA ALA A 154 0.39 -10.11 -2.75
C ALA A 154 1.46 -10.54 -3.76
N LEU A 155 1.49 -9.92 -4.95
CA LEU A 155 2.52 -10.14 -5.97
C LEU A 155 3.94 -9.86 -5.46
N GLY A 156 4.10 -8.94 -4.49
CA GLY A 156 5.38 -8.75 -3.81
C GLY A 156 6.45 -7.97 -4.59
N ARG A 157 6.12 -7.34 -5.73
CA ARG A 157 7.12 -6.76 -6.65
C ARG A 157 6.88 -5.30 -7.03
N CYS A 158 5.83 -4.67 -6.50
CA CYS A 158 5.48 -3.29 -6.80
C CYS A 158 4.80 -2.60 -5.60
N GLY A 159 4.67 -1.28 -5.73
CA GLY A 159 4.13 -0.42 -4.69
C GLY A 159 5.19 0.08 -3.72
N ARG A 160 4.76 0.99 -2.85
CA ARG A 160 5.61 1.60 -1.82
C ARG A 160 4.89 1.61 -0.48
N PHE A 161 5.62 1.36 0.58
CA PHE A 161 5.14 1.46 1.94
C PHE A 161 4.82 2.92 2.25
N ILE A 162 3.57 3.17 2.60
CA ILE A 162 3.11 4.41 3.21
C ILE A 162 2.98 4.28 4.73
N GLU A 163 3.14 3.09 5.29
CA GLU A 163 3.35 2.82 6.71
C GLU A 163 4.12 1.51 6.89
N PHE A 164 5.10 1.48 7.80
CA PHE A 164 5.92 0.31 8.11
C PHE A 164 6.79 0.63 9.34
N GLY A 165 6.56 -0.01 10.49
CA GLY A 165 7.41 0.23 11.67
C GLY A 165 7.56 1.71 12.06
N ARG A 166 6.49 2.51 11.98
CA ARG A 166 6.47 3.95 12.30
C ARG A 166 7.43 4.80 11.46
N LEU A 167 7.48 4.58 10.14
CA LEU A 167 8.38 5.31 9.20
C LEU A 167 8.46 6.84 9.39
N ARG A 168 7.39 7.48 9.86
CA ARG A 168 7.29 8.94 10.01
C ARG A 168 7.93 9.48 11.29
N GLU A 169 8.27 8.61 12.23
CA GLU A 169 8.90 8.97 13.50
C GLU A 169 10.43 8.87 13.43
N LEU A 170 10.95 8.25 12.37
CA LEU A 170 12.39 8.16 12.13
C LEU A 170 12.99 9.54 11.82
N PRO A 171 14.21 9.82 12.31
CA PRO A 171 14.89 11.07 12.03
C PRO A 171 15.28 11.20 10.55
N ASP A 172 15.67 12.40 10.16
CA ASP A 172 16.30 12.66 8.87
C ASP A 172 17.57 13.51 9.09
N PRO A 173 18.78 12.99 8.84
CA PRO A 173 19.07 11.66 8.29
C PRO A 173 18.81 10.51 9.29
N VAL A 174 18.78 9.27 8.78
CA VAL A 174 18.60 8.03 9.56
C VAL A 174 19.75 7.06 9.32
N ASP A 175 20.20 6.39 10.38
CA ASP A 175 21.24 5.36 10.30
C ASP A 175 20.73 4.11 9.55
N VAL A 176 21.60 3.49 8.76
CA VAL A 176 21.30 2.22 8.08
C VAL A 176 20.94 1.14 9.10
N SER A 177 21.66 1.06 10.22
CA SER A 177 21.34 0.11 11.31
C SER A 177 19.91 0.28 11.88
N ALA A 178 19.42 1.51 12.00
CA ALA A 178 18.07 1.77 12.48
C ALA A 178 17.02 1.26 11.47
N LEU A 179 17.26 1.46 10.17
CA LEU A 179 16.41 0.92 9.10
C LEU A 179 16.42 -0.62 9.09
N GLU A 180 17.60 -1.23 9.17
CA GLU A 180 17.78 -2.69 9.21
C GLU A 180 17.08 -3.31 10.43
N SER A 181 17.11 -2.64 11.58
CA SER A 181 16.44 -3.12 12.82
C SER A 181 14.91 -3.20 12.68
N LEU A 182 14.33 -2.40 11.79
CA LEU A 182 12.91 -2.46 11.43
C LEU A 182 12.60 -3.52 10.36
N GLY A 183 13.62 -4.18 9.80
CA GLY A 183 13.47 -5.10 8.67
C GLY A 183 13.44 -4.42 7.31
N ILE A 184 13.90 -3.16 7.20
CA ILE A 184 14.06 -2.47 5.91
C ILE A 184 15.43 -2.81 5.33
N VAL A 185 15.45 -3.39 4.14
CA VAL A 185 16.70 -3.70 3.43
C VAL A 185 17.13 -2.46 2.63
N VAL A 186 18.30 -1.90 2.92
CA VAL A 186 18.82 -0.74 2.19
C VAL A 186 19.67 -1.21 1.01
N VAL A 187 19.36 -0.72 -0.19
CA VAL A 187 20.01 -1.21 -1.43
C VAL A 187 20.47 -0.03 -2.28
N SER A 188 21.77 0.01 -2.63
CA SER A 188 22.27 0.98 -3.60
C SER A 188 21.78 0.64 -5.01
N VAL A 189 21.25 1.64 -5.71
CA VAL A 189 20.89 1.55 -7.13
C VAL A 189 21.94 2.19 -8.05
N ASP A 190 23.09 2.59 -7.49
CA ASP A 190 24.19 3.12 -8.29
C ASP A 190 24.76 2.04 -9.22
N ARG A 191 25.42 2.47 -10.30
CA ARG A 191 25.98 1.56 -11.32
C ARG A 191 26.87 0.46 -10.74
N GLN A 192 27.62 0.76 -9.68
CA GLN A 192 28.54 -0.18 -9.04
C GLN A 192 27.89 -0.99 -7.91
N ALA A 193 26.64 -0.71 -7.57
CA ALA A 193 25.88 -1.33 -6.49
C ALA A 193 26.71 -1.57 -5.21
N PRO A 194 27.41 -0.55 -4.68
CA PRO A 194 28.19 -0.72 -3.46
C PRO A 194 27.29 -1.09 -2.28
N LEU A 195 27.82 -1.91 -1.37
CA LEU A 195 27.18 -2.20 -0.10
C LEU A 195 27.28 -0.99 0.82
N LEU A 196 26.21 -0.76 1.58
CA LEU A 196 26.21 0.21 2.67
C LEU A 196 26.65 -0.47 3.95
N CYS A 197 27.36 0.27 4.79
CA CYS A 197 27.69 -0.16 6.14
C CYS A 197 26.56 0.21 7.11
N SER A 198 26.34 -0.55 8.17
CA SER A 198 25.30 -0.23 9.17
C SER A 198 25.50 1.12 9.89
N GLY A 199 26.72 1.68 9.85
CA GLY A 199 27.04 3.02 10.34
C GLY A 199 26.92 4.14 9.30
N ASP A 200 26.55 3.83 8.06
CA ASP A 200 26.23 4.85 7.06
C ASP A 200 24.91 5.54 7.42
N VAL A 201 24.75 6.80 6.98
CA VAL A 201 23.54 7.60 7.16
C VAL A 201 22.84 7.81 5.83
N VAL A 202 21.50 7.75 5.84
CA VAL A 202 20.65 7.99 4.68
C VAL A 202 19.81 9.24 4.90
N HIS A 203 19.91 10.20 3.98
CA HIS A 203 19.04 11.38 3.94
C HIS A 203 17.74 11.03 3.21
N THR A 204 16.61 11.17 3.91
CA THR A 204 15.29 10.78 3.41
C THR A 204 14.51 11.93 2.79
N GLY A 205 14.90 13.18 3.05
CA GLY A 205 14.19 14.38 2.60
C GLY A 205 12.78 14.48 3.19
N GLY A 206 12.60 14.00 4.43
CA GLY A 206 11.29 13.84 5.08
C GLY A 206 10.34 12.90 4.33
N TRP A 207 10.86 12.04 3.44
CA TRP A 207 10.07 11.16 2.59
C TRP A 207 10.65 9.73 2.56
N LEU A 208 10.49 9.02 3.67
CA LEU A 208 10.84 7.61 3.76
C LEU A 208 9.70 6.72 3.25
N ARG A 209 9.90 6.09 2.09
CA ARG A 209 8.93 5.18 1.43
C ARG A 209 9.66 3.98 0.81
N PRO A 210 10.00 2.94 1.60
CA PRO A 210 10.51 1.68 1.06
C PRO A 210 9.57 1.13 -0.02
N ARG A 211 10.12 0.41 -1.00
CA ARG A 211 9.39 -0.29 -2.05
C ARG A 211 9.17 -1.74 -1.64
N LEU A 212 8.08 -2.33 -2.10
CA LEU A 212 7.89 -3.77 -1.93
C LEU A 212 8.57 -4.51 -3.08
N TRP A 213 9.75 -5.08 -2.79
CA TRP A 213 10.54 -5.82 -3.75
C TRP A 213 10.82 -7.22 -3.24
N ALA A 214 10.44 -8.22 -4.04
CA ALA A 214 10.53 -9.65 -3.69
C ALA A 214 9.91 -9.95 -2.31
N GLY A 215 8.80 -9.32 -1.97
CA GLY A 215 8.10 -9.49 -0.69
C GLY A 215 8.71 -8.76 0.50
N ASN A 216 9.78 -7.97 0.30
CA ASN A 216 10.50 -7.27 1.36
C ASN A 216 10.35 -5.74 1.25
N PRO A 217 10.34 -5.02 2.37
CA PRO A 217 10.53 -3.56 2.39
C PRO A 217 11.97 -3.24 2.02
N VAL A 218 12.17 -2.75 0.79
CA VAL A 218 13.49 -2.37 0.29
C VAL A 218 13.56 -0.86 0.11
N LEU A 219 14.55 -0.21 0.73
CA LEU A 219 14.82 1.20 0.52
C LEU A 219 15.92 1.38 -0.52
N PRO A 220 15.58 1.69 -1.79
CA PRO A 220 16.59 2.03 -2.76
C PRO A 220 17.22 3.38 -2.44
N VAL A 221 18.55 3.43 -2.43
CA VAL A 221 19.36 4.63 -2.19
C VAL A 221 20.36 4.83 -3.31
N ARG A 222 20.86 6.05 -3.48
CA ARG A 222 21.93 6.39 -4.41
C ARG A 222 22.88 7.39 -3.78
N LYS A 223 24.12 7.48 -4.26
CA LYS A 223 25.01 8.57 -3.85
C LYS A 223 24.59 9.89 -4.47
N SER A 224 24.61 10.93 -3.64
CA SER A 224 24.55 12.32 -4.05
C SER A 224 25.92 12.78 -4.58
N ALA A 225 25.97 13.98 -5.19
CA ALA A 225 27.21 14.58 -5.69
C ALA A 225 28.26 14.83 -4.57
N ASP A 226 27.80 15.03 -3.34
CA ASP A 226 28.65 15.19 -2.14
C ASP A 226 29.07 13.84 -1.50
N GLY A 227 28.64 12.71 -2.08
CA GLY A 227 28.94 11.37 -1.58
C GLY A 227 28.00 10.85 -0.50
N SER A 228 27.03 11.64 -0.02
CA SER A 228 26.01 11.18 0.93
C SER A 228 25.01 10.21 0.30
N TRP A 229 24.43 9.31 1.11
CA TRP A 229 23.34 8.44 0.67
C TRP A 229 22.01 9.17 0.74
N ILE A 230 21.27 9.16 -0.36
CA ILE A 230 19.92 9.74 -0.44
C ILE A 230 18.91 8.69 -0.88
N CYS A 231 17.70 8.75 -0.36
CA CYS A 231 16.59 7.92 -0.81
C CYS A 231 16.28 8.14 -2.31
N VAL A 232 15.94 7.07 -3.02
CA VAL A 232 15.48 7.17 -4.41
C VAL A 232 13.98 7.47 -4.44
N GLY A 233 13.68 8.70 -4.84
CA GLY A 233 12.34 9.27 -4.82
C GLY A 233 12.27 10.39 -3.80
N GLY A 234 11.19 11.16 -3.83
CA GLY A 234 10.99 12.28 -2.94
C GLY A 234 9.65 12.96 -3.22
N LYS A 235 9.25 13.88 -2.36
CA LYS A 235 8.19 14.82 -2.74
C LYS A 235 8.70 15.63 -3.92
N LYS A 236 8.08 15.48 -5.09
CA LYS A 236 8.23 16.50 -6.13
C LYS A 236 7.69 17.79 -5.52
N HIS A 237 8.56 18.78 -5.31
CA HIS A 237 8.06 20.14 -5.13
C HIS A 237 7.29 20.47 -6.42
N LYS A 238 6.05 20.94 -6.29
CA LYS A 238 5.40 21.60 -7.43
C LYS A 238 6.36 22.74 -7.79
N GLU A 239 6.93 22.70 -8.99
CA GLU A 239 7.57 23.88 -9.55
C GLU A 239 6.54 25.01 -9.50
N ALA A 240 6.95 26.12 -8.90
CA ALA A 240 6.11 27.32 -8.74
C ALA A 240 5.85 27.98 -10.08
#